data_AF-A0A379PQL2-F1
#
_entry.id   AF-A0A379PQL2-F1
#
_cell.length_a   1.000
_cell.length_b   1.000
_cell.length_c   1.000
_cell.angle_alpha   90.00
_cell.angle_beta   90.00
_cell.angle_gamma   90.00
#
_symmetry.space_group_name_H-M   'P 1'
#
loop_
_entity.id
_entity.type
_entity.pdbx_description
1 polymer ?
#
loop_
_entity_poly.entity_id
_entity_poly.type
_entity_poly.pdbx_seq_one_letter_code
_entity_poly.pdbx_strand_id
1 'polypeptide(L)'
;MIAWDLTVFYRRGDTGGGQGLHGLSNSDSVVQAARDAARAAREWADRTGSTIKAVPGRLLINGVQGPIDLPGLDGSSSLDEVAAGAEDALHQWQVQQRPAVPEYESASAIEPEDDGTAPRSVSRGGELTVLWQDLAATAALEDVAAGATDDDLDAAENHTGYQWPDEVRELFQLQGGGIEIVPMFRLLSLDEALTTWDMWTQINDDLRERWPEGSAPDEAAIRSAPAGSPAEVFIPDLIPIADDAAGTSLCVDTRPGDLHSCVVEYSASAGGSRPLWVSVNAMIATVVDSIRNRRPLHDGWTTTTTGTLIWYSDD
;
A
#
# COMPACT_ATOMS: atom_id res chain seq x y z
N MET A 1 -25.88 -15.46 0.32
CA MET A 1 -25.85 -15.67 1.79
C MET A 1 -24.49 -16.22 2.13
N ILE A 2 -23.73 -15.51 2.97
CA ILE A 2 -22.37 -15.90 3.37
C ILE A 2 -22.34 -16.38 4.82
N ALA A 3 -21.60 -17.45 5.07
CA ALA A 3 -21.36 -17.94 6.41
C ALA A 3 -20.18 -17.20 7.04
N TRP A 4 -20.24 -16.98 8.35
CA TRP A 4 -19.18 -16.31 9.09
C TRP A 4 -18.92 -16.98 10.43
N ASP A 5 -17.67 -16.92 10.87
CA ASP A 5 -17.18 -17.40 12.15
C ASP A 5 -16.43 -16.26 12.86
N LEU A 6 -16.92 -15.81 14.02
CA LEU A 6 -16.35 -14.72 14.81
C LEU A 6 -15.80 -15.26 16.13
N THR A 7 -14.54 -14.97 16.43
CA THR A 7 -13.96 -15.19 17.76
C THR A 7 -13.93 -13.89 18.55
N VAL A 8 -14.59 -13.85 19.72
CA VAL A 8 -14.59 -12.70 20.62
C VAL A 8 -13.92 -13.03 21.95
N PHE A 9 -13.19 -12.06 22.52
CA PHE A 9 -12.58 -12.21 23.84
C PHE A 9 -13.41 -11.50 24.90
N TYR A 10 -13.66 -12.16 26.02
CA TYR A 10 -14.60 -11.65 27.03
C TYR A 10 -14.09 -11.87 28.47
N ARG A 11 -14.77 -11.22 29.40
CA ARG A 11 -14.67 -11.42 30.85
C ARG A 11 -16.06 -11.69 31.43
N ARG A 12 -16.15 -12.61 32.39
CA ARG A 12 -17.36 -12.92 33.16
C ARG A 12 -16.99 -13.12 34.63
N GLY A 13 -17.25 -12.11 35.45
CA GLY A 13 -16.68 -12.04 36.80
C GLY A 13 -15.15 -12.00 36.74
N ASP A 14 -14.49 -12.90 37.48
CA ASP A 14 -13.02 -12.98 37.52
C ASP A 14 -12.40 -13.86 36.42
N THR A 15 -13.23 -14.52 35.60
CA THR A 15 -12.76 -15.40 34.52
C THR A 15 -12.83 -14.70 33.17
N GLY A 16 -11.87 -15.00 32.28
CA GLY A 16 -11.88 -14.53 30.89
C GLY A 16 -11.60 -15.66 29.92
N GLY A 17 -12.05 -15.52 28.68
CA GLY A 17 -11.92 -16.56 27.65
C GLY A 17 -12.17 -16.02 26.24
N GLY A 18 -12.04 -16.91 25.26
CA GLY A 18 -12.46 -16.68 23.88
C GLY A 18 -13.75 -17.45 23.60
N GLN A 19 -14.69 -16.83 22.88
CA GLN A 19 -15.93 -17.44 22.44
C GLN A 19 -16.01 -17.41 20.92
N GLY A 20 -16.20 -18.57 20.30
CA GLY A 20 -16.57 -18.68 18.89
C GLY A 20 -18.07 -18.48 18.69
N LEU A 21 -18.45 -17.64 17.75
CA LEU A 21 -19.80 -17.38 17.30
C LEU A 21 -19.87 -17.65 15.81
N HIS A 22 -21.00 -18.19 15.36
CA HIS A 22 -21.16 -18.61 13.96
C HIS A 22 -22.53 -18.14 13.47
N GLY A 23 -22.63 -17.77 12.20
CA GLY A 23 -23.89 -17.34 11.63
C GLY A 23 -23.89 -17.24 10.11
N LEU A 24 -25.02 -16.78 9.59
CA LEU A 24 -25.26 -16.56 8.17
C LEU A 24 -25.70 -15.11 7.99
N SER A 25 -25.13 -14.43 6.99
CA SER A 25 -25.64 -13.16 6.50
C SER A 25 -26.50 -13.38 5.26
N ASN A 26 -27.59 -12.63 5.13
CA ASN A 26 -28.49 -12.71 3.98
C ASN A 26 -27.95 -11.96 2.74
N SER A 27 -26.77 -11.34 2.87
CA SER A 27 -26.05 -10.65 1.80
C SER A 27 -24.78 -11.41 1.43
N ASP A 28 -24.14 -11.03 0.31
CA ASP A 28 -22.80 -11.46 -0.06
C ASP A 28 -21.74 -10.37 0.26
N SER A 29 -22.14 -9.32 0.98
CA SER A 29 -21.27 -8.20 1.37
C SER A 29 -20.50 -8.50 2.67
N VAL A 30 -19.18 -8.27 2.63
CA VAL A 30 -18.27 -8.34 3.78
C VAL A 30 -18.74 -7.42 4.91
N VAL A 31 -19.05 -6.16 4.59
CA VAL A 31 -19.58 -5.17 5.54
C VAL A 31 -20.85 -5.68 6.23
N GLN A 32 -21.77 -6.27 5.47
CA GLN A 32 -23.02 -6.76 6.06
C GLN A 32 -22.79 -7.98 6.96
N ALA A 33 -21.92 -8.91 6.58
CA ALA A 33 -21.54 -10.02 7.46
C ALA A 33 -20.81 -9.55 8.73
N ALA A 34 -19.94 -8.55 8.63
CA ALA A 34 -19.28 -7.95 9.78
C ALA A 34 -20.29 -7.30 10.73
N ARG A 35 -21.26 -6.55 10.20
CA ARG A 35 -22.37 -5.96 10.98
C ARG A 35 -23.18 -7.04 11.72
N ASP A 36 -23.54 -8.12 11.02
CA ASP A 36 -24.33 -9.21 11.59
C ASP A 36 -23.56 -9.96 12.69
N ALA A 37 -22.26 -10.20 12.47
CA ALA A 37 -21.39 -10.84 13.45
C ALA A 37 -21.17 -9.98 14.70
N ALA A 38 -20.94 -8.67 14.52
CA ALA A 38 -20.79 -7.71 15.62
C ALA A 38 -22.07 -7.61 16.46
N ARG A 39 -23.24 -7.60 15.80
CA ARG A 39 -24.53 -7.65 16.49
C ARG A 39 -24.68 -8.92 17.31
N ALA A 40 -24.40 -10.08 16.72
CA ALA A 40 -24.49 -11.37 17.39
C ALA A 40 -23.56 -11.46 18.61
N ALA A 41 -22.37 -10.85 18.54
CA ALA A 41 -21.45 -10.77 19.67
C ALA A 41 -22.05 -9.98 20.85
N ARG A 42 -22.63 -8.81 20.59
CA ARG A 42 -23.26 -7.97 21.63
C ARG A 42 -24.47 -8.65 22.25
N GLU A 43 -25.35 -9.22 21.43
CA GLU A 43 -26.51 -9.99 21.90
C GLU A 43 -26.10 -11.21 22.74
N TRP A 44 -25.02 -11.88 22.36
CA TRP A 44 -24.47 -12.97 23.15
C TRP A 44 -23.91 -12.49 24.51
N ALA A 45 -23.19 -11.37 24.52
CA ALA A 45 -22.63 -10.78 25.73
C ALA A 45 -23.74 -10.39 26.72
N ASP A 46 -24.77 -9.70 26.24
CA ASP A 46 -25.95 -9.31 27.03
C ASP A 46 -26.66 -10.54 27.60
N ARG A 47 -26.93 -11.54 26.76
CA ARG A 47 -27.61 -12.78 27.17
C ARG A 47 -26.83 -13.58 28.21
N THR A 48 -25.50 -13.52 28.19
CA THR A 48 -24.65 -14.29 29.10
C THR A 48 -24.17 -13.51 30.31
N GLY A 49 -24.41 -12.18 30.35
CA GLY A 49 -23.83 -11.28 31.35
C GLY A 49 -22.31 -11.22 31.26
N SER A 50 -21.77 -11.33 30.04
CA SER A 50 -20.33 -11.24 29.77
C SER A 50 -19.98 -9.82 29.29
N THR A 51 -18.77 -9.36 29.59
CA THR A 51 -18.22 -8.12 29.05
C THR A 51 -17.20 -8.46 27.96
N ILE A 52 -17.45 -8.01 26.73
CA ILE A 52 -16.46 -8.13 25.65
C ILE A 52 -15.28 -7.22 25.97
N LYS A 53 -14.06 -7.71 25.76
CA LYS A 53 -12.83 -6.95 25.99
C LYS A 53 -12.62 -5.95 24.85
N ALA A 54 -11.98 -4.81 25.16
CA ALA A 54 -11.52 -3.81 24.20
C ALA A 54 -10.31 -4.30 23.39
N VAL A 55 -10.43 -5.46 22.76
CA VAL A 55 -9.47 -6.03 21.81
C VAL A 55 -10.24 -6.48 20.58
N PRO A 56 -9.65 -6.44 19.38
CA PRO A 56 -10.34 -6.87 18.17
C PRO A 56 -10.81 -8.32 18.25
N GLY A 57 -12.03 -8.57 17.79
CA GLY A 57 -12.51 -9.92 17.52
C GLY A 57 -12.07 -10.36 16.13
N ARG A 58 -11.86 -11.66 15.94
CA ARG A 58 -11.37 -12.20 14.66
C ARG A 58 -12.51 -12.83 13.89
N LEU A 59 -12.90 -12.20 12.78
CA LEU A 59 -13.95 -12.66 11.88
C LEU A 59 -13.35 -13.43 10.71
N LEU A 60 -13.92 -14.58 10.38
CA LEU A 60 -13.70 -15.33 9.15
C LEU A 60 -15.01 -15.34 8.37
N ILE A 61 -14.94 -15.08 7.08
CA ILE A 61 -16.09 -15.15 6.17
C ILE A 61 -15.81 -16.23 5.13
N ASN A 62 -16.74 -17.15 4.96
CA ASN A 62 -16.60 -18.21 3.98
C ASN A 62 -16.53 -17.63 2.56
N GLY A 63 -15.51 -18.02 1.79
CA GLY A 63 -15.24 -17.48 0.45
C GLY A 63 -14.39 -16.22 0.43
N VAL A 64 -14.06 -15.63 1.59
CA VAL A 64 -13.12 -14.52 1.70
C VAL A 64 -11.77 -15.05 2.18
N GLN A 65 -10.69 -14.73 1.47
CA GLN A 65 -9.35 -15.06 1.93
C GLN A 65 -8.90 -14.03 2.96
N GLY A 66 -8.85 -14.46 4.23
CA GLY A 66 -8.27 -13.70 5.32
C GLY A 66 -9.14 -13.58 6.57
N PRO A 67 -8.53 -13.48 7.77
CA PRO A 67 -9.19 -12.97 8.95
C PRO A 67 -9.40 -11.45 8.85
N ILE A 68 -10.53 -11.00 9.37
CA ILE A 68 -10.87 -9.58 9.50
C ILE A 68 -10.88 -9.27 10.99
N ASP A 69 -10.00 -8.38 11.43
CA ASP A 69 -10.00 -7.92 12.81
C ASP A 69 -11.06 -6.83 12.99
N LEU A 70 -12.02 -7.10 13.87
CA LEU A 70 -13.15 -6.21 14.18
C LEU A 70 -12.90 -5.49 15.52
N PRO A 71 -12.43 -4.24 15.53
CA PRO A 71 -12.38 -3.43 16.74
C PRO A 71 -13.78 -3.00 17.19
N GLY A 72 -13.89 -2.39 18.38
CA GLY A 72 -15.15 -1.77 18.83
C GLY A 72 -16.28 -2.73 19.21
N LEU A 73 -16.02 -4.04 19.28
CA LEU A 73 -17.03 -5.04 19.67
C LEU A 73 -17.53 -4.89 21.11
N ASP A 74 -16.73 -4.28 21.98
CA ASP A 74 -17.06 -3.94 23.37
C ASP A 74 -18.12 -2.85 23.52
N GLY A 75 -18.54 -2.23 22.41
CA GLY A 75 -19.53 -1.15 22.39
C GLY A 75 -18.94 0.24 22.32
N SER A 76 -17.61 0.37 22.26
CA SER A 76 -16.95 1.67 22.04
C SER A 76 -17.26 2.29 20.67
N SER A 77 -17.69 1.50 19.69
CA SER A 77 -18.13 1.95 18.36
C SER A 77 -19.57 1.53 18.07
N SER A 78 -20.27 2.21 17.17
CA SER A 78 -21.55 1.76 16.62
C SER A 78 -21.38 0.51 15.75
N LEU A 79 -22.46 -0.23 15.50
CA LEU A 79 -22.39 -1.39 14.60
C LEU A 79 -22.01 -1.00 13.16
N ASP A 80 -22.35 0.22 12.75
CA ASP A 80 -22.05 0.71 11.41
C ASP A 80 -20.57 1.07 11.26
N GLU A 81 -19.96 1.67 12.28
CA GLU A 81 -18.52 1.94 12.31
C GLU A 81 -17.68 0.66 12.33
N VAL A 82 -18.08 -0.35 13.12
CA VAL A 82 -17.41 -1.67 13.13
C VAL A 82 -17.51 -2.35 11.76
N ALA A 83 -18.67 -2.23 11.11
CA ALA A 83 -18.89 -2.84 9.80
C ALA A 83 -18.12 -2.13 8.68
N ALA A 84 -18.05 -0.79 8.72
CA ALA A 84 -17.34 0.00 7.73
C ALA A 84 -15.84 -0.34 7.71
N GLY A 85 -15.22 -0.52 8.87
CA GLY A 85 -13.80 -0.89 8.97
C GLY A 85 -13.46 -2.33 8.55
N ALA A 86 -14.45 -3.16 8.21
CA ALA A 86 -14.21 -4.57 7.88
C ALA A 86 -13.56 -4.76 6.50
N GLU A 87 -13.90 -3.92 5.52
CA GLU A 87 -13.26 -3.95 4.20
C GLU A 87 -11.82 -3.45 4.29
N ASP A 88 -11.58 -2.37 5.05
CA ASP A 88 -10.24 -1.84 5.32
C ASP A 88 -9.35 -2.88 6.01
N ALA A 89 -9.86 -3.56 7.04
CA ALA A 89 -9.11 -4.60 7.75
C ALA A 89 -8.81 -5.82 6.86
N LEU A 90 -9.74 -6.19 5.98
CA LEU A 90 -9.52 -7.26 5.00
C LEU A 90 -8.44 -6.87 3.99
N HIS A 91 -8.52 -5.65 3.45
CA HIS A 91 -7.53 -5.11 2.54
C HIS A 91 -6.15 -5.04 3.20
N GLN A 92 -6.07 -4.56 4.44
CA GLN A 92 -4.84 -4.53 5.23
C GLN A 92 -4.22 -5.93 5.40
N TRP A 93 -5.03 -6.95 5.70
CA TRP A 93 -4.54 -8.32 5.79
C TRP A 93 -4.00 -8.82 4.44
N GLN A 94 -4.69 -8.55 3.34
CA GLN A 94 -4.25 -8.97 2.00
C GLN A 94 -2.91 -8.33 1.62
N VAL A 95 -2.74 -7.03 1.89
CA VAL A 95 -1.49 -6.31 1.69
C VAL A 95 -0.36 -6.90 2.54
N GLN A 96 -0.61 -7.25 3.80
CA GLN A 96 0.40 -7.87 4.67
C GLN A 96 0.79 -9.29 4.25
N GLN A 97 -0.12 -10.04 3.60
CA GLN A 97 0.15 -11.39 3.11
C GLN A 97 0.76 -11.41 1.71
N ARG A 98 0.84 -10.28 0.99
CA ARG A 98 1.59 -10.22 -0.26
C ARG A 98 3.04 -10.61 0.03
N PRO A 99 3.55 -11.69 -0.58
CA PRO A 99 4.95 -12.04 -0.41
C PRO A 99 5.81 -10.87 -0.93
N ALA A 100 6.85 -10.53 -0.19
CA ALA A 100 7.90 -9.65 -0.73
C ALA A 100 8.45 -10.28 -2.01
N VAL A 101 8.74 -9.46 -3.03
CA VAL A 101 9.46 -9.93 -4.22
C VAL A 101 10.74 -10.62 -3.73
N PRO A 102 10.88 -11.95 -3.94
CA PRO A 102 12.11 -12.59 -3.55
C PRO A 102 13.22 -12.10 -4.49
N GLU A 103 14.37 -11.72 -3.92
CA GLU A 103 15.55 -11.18 -4.62
C GLU A 103 16.02 -12.03 -5.84
N TYR A 104 15.55 -13.27 -5.97
CA TYR A 104 16.00 -14.22 -6.99
C TYR A 104 15.25 -14.13 -8.35
N GLU A 105 14.13 -13.41 -8.47
CA GLU A 105 13.39 -13.33 -9.75
C GLU A 105 13.59 -12.03 -10.54
N SER A 106 14.12 -10.98 -9.91
CA SER A 106 14.63 -9.79 -10.63
C SER A 106 16.02 -10.01 -11.24
N ALA A 107 16.74 -11.04 -10.79
CA ALA A 107 18.14 -11.28 -11.15
C ALA A 107 18.38 -12.24 -12.34
N SER A 108 17.35 -12.88 -12.92
CA SER A 108 17.56 -13.90 -13.96
C SER A 108 17.90 -13.36 -15.36
N ALA A 109 18.09 -12.06 -15.56
CA ALA A 109 18.43 -11.52 -16.88
C ALA A 109 19.86 -10.97 -17.02
N ILE A 110 20.64 -10.84 -15.94
CA ILE A 110 22.03 -10.36 -16.05
C ILE A 110 22.90 -11.01 -14.96
N GLU A 111 23.45 -12.20 -15.23
CA GLU A 111 24.69 -12.62 -14.57
C GLU A 111 25.87 -12.24 -15.48
N PRO A 112 26.73 -11.26 -15.10
CA PRO A 112 28.11 -11.29 -15.49
C PRO A 112 28.88 -12.23 -14.56
N GLU A 113 29.78 -13.02 -15.12
CA GLU A 113 30.65 -13.93 -14.38
C GLU A 113 31.34 -13.22 -13.19
N ASP A 114 31.29 -13.88 -12.04
CA ASP A 114 31.84 -13.49 -10.73
C ASP A 114 33.37 -13.25 -10.77
N ASP A 115 33.78 -11.99 -10.58
CA ASP A 115 35.12 -11.59 -10.13
C ASP A 115 35.01 -10.78 -8.81
N GLY A 116 34.50 -11.41 -7.76
CA GLY A 116 35.05 -11.29 -6.41
C GLY A 116 35.10 -9.91 -5.74
N THR A 117 34.35 -8.91 -6.22
CA THR A 117 34.32 -7.57 -5.61
C THR A 117 32.90 -7.22 -5.16
N ALA A 118 32.74 -7.00 -3.86
CA ALA A 118 31.50 -6.69 -3.14
C ALA A 118 30.51 -5.76 -3.91
N PRO A 119 29.18 -5.95 -3.77
CA PRO A 119 28.22 -5.16 -4.52
C PRO A 119 28.24 -3.70 -4.05
N ARG A 120 28.59 -2.81 -4.97
CA ARG A 120 28.45 -1.36 -4.87
C ARG A 120 27.18 -0.98 -5.61
N SER A 121 26.08 -0.71 -4.93
CA SER A 121 24.91 -0.05 -5.57
C SER A 121 25.07 1.46 -5.44
N VAL A 122 25.83 2.03 -6.38
CA VAL A 122 25.73 3.45 -6.73
C VAL A 122 24.86 3.48 -7.99
N SER A 123 23.59 3.82 -7.85
CA SER A 123 22.77 4.20 -9.01
C SER A 123 23.47 5.39 -9.68
N ARG A 124 23.98 5.19 -10.89
CA ARG A 124 24.48 6.29 -11.72
C ARG A 124 23.29 6.81 -12.49
N GLY A 125 22.99 8.11 -12.37
CA GLY A 125 21.95 8.77 -13.16
C GLY A 125 22.05 8.41 -14.66
N GLY A 126 20.90 8.19 -15.29
CA GLY A 126 20.77 7.83 -16.71
C GLY A 126 20.28 6.40 -16.99
N GLU A 127 20.21 5.52 -16.00
CA GLU A 127 19.63 4.17 -16.17
C GLU A 127 18.10 4.22 -16.34
N LEU A 128 17.41 5.09 -15.59
CA LEU A 128 15.97 5.28 -15.71
C LEU A 128 15.59 5.84 -17.08
N THR A 129 16.37 6.81 -17.60
CA THR A 129 16.15 7.37 -18.95
C THR A 129 16.16 6.29 -20.03
N VAL A 130 17.08 5.32 -19.95
CA VAL A 130 17.15 4.21 -20.92
C VAL A 130 15.92 3.30 -20.79
N LEU A 131 15.56 2.93 -19.56
CA LEU A 131 14.37 2.12 -19.30
C LEU A 131 13.08 2.82 -19.74
N TRP A 132 12.99 4.13 -19.53
CA TRP A 132 11.84 4.93 -19.94
C TRP A 132 11.72 5.05 -21.45
N GLN A 133 12.83 5.27 -22.15
CA GLN A 133 12.86 5.26 -23.62
C GLN A 133 12.45 3.88 -24.16
N ASP A 134 12.88 2.81 -23.50
CA ASP A 134 12.52 1.44 -23.86
C ASP A 134 11.03 1.17 -23.62
N LEU A 135 10.49 1.62 -22.49
CA LEU A 135 9.06 1.58 -22.21
C LEU A 135 8.26 2.34 -23.27
N ALA A 136 8.64 3.59 -23.56
CA ALA A 136 7.96 4.41 -24.55
C ALA A 136 7.96 3.75 -25.94
N ALA A 137 9.07 3.14 -26.35
CA ALA A 137 9.17 2.42 -27.60
C ALA A 137 8.37 1.11 -27.61
N THR A 138 8.46 0.34 -26.52
CA THR A 138 7.81 -0.97 -26.38
C THR A 138 6.28 -0.83 -26.27
N ALA A 139 5.82 0.19 -25.55
CA ALA A 139 4.39 0.47 -25.37
C ALA A 139 3.79 1.39 -26.44
N ALA A 140 4.62 1.91 -27.34
CA ALA A 140 4.24 2.93 -28.32
C ALA A 140 3.48 4.08 -27.64
N LEU A 141 4.01 4.61 -26.53
CA LEU A 141 3.36 5.68 -25.77
C LEU A 141 3.25 6.93 -26.65
N GLU A 142 2.03 7.33 -26.97
CA GLU A 142 1.73 8.58 -27.66
C GLU A 142 1.46 9.68 -26.61
N ASP A 143 1.87 10.91 -26.91
CA ASP A 143 1.57 12.10 -26.10
C ASP A 143 2.01 12.06 -24.62
N VAL A 144 3.19 11.50 -24.32
CA VAL A 144 3.81 11.63 -22.98
C VAL A 144 4.03 13.11 -22.67
N ALA A 145 3.34 13.62 -21.63
CA ALA A 145 3.50 14.99 -21.18
C ALA A 145 4.96 15.26 -20.79
N ALA A 146 5.46 16.45 -21.13
CA ALA A 146 6.80 16.86 -20.75
C ALA A 146 6.95 16.86 -19.23
N GLY A 147 8.07 16.35 -18.74
CA GLY A 147 8.40 16.37 -17.33
C GLY A 147 8.83 17.75 -16.82
N ALA A 148 9.07 17.79 -15.52
CA ALA A 148 9.47 18.98 -14.77
C ALA A 148 10.91 19.43 -15.09
N THR A 149 11.18 20.71 -14.87
CA THR A 149 12.54 21.27 -14.96
C THR A 149 13.33 21.08 -13.67
N ASP A 150 14.65 21.27 -13.71
CA ASP A 150 15.47 21.26 -12.49
C ASP A 150 15.01 22.31 -11.46
N ASP A 151 14.60 23.50 -11.92
CA ASP A 151 14.11 24.57 -11.04
C ASP A 151 12.80 24.16 -10.33
N ASP A 152 11.92 23.43 -11.02
CA ASP A 152 10.67 22.91 -10.43
C ASP A 152 10.96 21.84 -9.38
N LEU A 153 11.94 20.95 -9.64
CA LEU A 153 12.36 19.91 -8.70
C LEU A 153 13.04 20.48 -7.46
N ASP A 154 13.90 21.49 -7.64
CA ASP A 154 14.52 22.18 -6.51
C ASP A 154 13.46 22.89 -5.66
N ALA A 155 12.41 23.44 -6.27
CA ALA A 155 11.26 23.98 -5.53
C ALA A 155 10.49 22.89 -4.78
N ALA A 156 10.28 21.72 -5.39
CA ALA A 156 9.60 20.57 -4.79
C ALA A 156 10.36 19.99 -3.57
N GLU A 157 11.68 19.87 -3.67
CA GLU A 157 12.55 19.46 -2.57
C GLU A 157 12.52 20.46 -1.42
N ASN A 158 12.51 21.76 -1.73
CA ASN A 158 12.35 22.81 -0.72
C ASN A 158 10.97 22.77 -0.04
N HIS A 159 9.91 22.44 -0.79
CA HIS A 159 8.55 22.31 -0.28
C HIS A 159 8.41 21.12 0.68
N THR A 160 8.91 19.96 0.27
CA THR A 160 8.87 18.73 1.09
C THR A 160 9.90 18.73 2.22
N GLY A 161 10.96 19.54 2.10
CA GLY A 161 12.04 19.64 3.09
C GLY A 161 13.06 18.50 3.00
N TYR A 162 13.06 17.71 1.92
CA TYR A 162 13.98 16.59 1.70
C TYR A 162 14.69 16.71 0.37
N GLN A 163 15.93 16.24 0.34
CA GLN A 163 16.63 15.96 -0.91
C GLN A 163 16.08 14.67 -1.48
N TRP A 164 15.63 14.71 -2.74
CA TRP A 164 15.06 13.54 -3.37
C TRP A 164 16.17 12.69 -3.98
N PRO A 165 16.02 11.36 -4.00
CA PRO A 165 16.93 10.50 -4.73
C PRO A 165 16.98 10.90 -6.22
N ASP A 166 18.16 10.77 -6.83
CA ASP A 166 18.38 11.08 -8.25
C ASP A 166 17.34 10.40 -9.15
N GLU A 167 16.94 9.17 -8.81
CA GLU A 167 15.96 8.37 -9.54
C GLU A 167 14.54 8.99 -9.52
N VAL A 168 14.15 9.65 -8.42
CA VAL A 168 12.87 10.36 -8.30
C VAL A 168 12.88 11.64 -9.14
N ARG A 169 13.98 12.39 -9.07
CA ARG A 169 14.19 13.58 -9.92
C ARG A 169 14.14 13.19 -11.39
N GLU A 170 14.87 12.14 -11.77
CA GLU A 170 14.92 11.63 -13.14
C GLU A 170 13.53 11.17 -13.61
N LEU A 171 12.73 10.50 -12.77
CA LEU A 171 11.36 10.12 -13.09
C LEU A 171 10.53 11.36 -13.47
N PHE A 172 10.45 12.37 -12.59
CA PHE A 172 9.65 13.57 -12.84
C PHE A 172 10.17 14.44 -13.99
N GLN A 173 11.45 14.34 -14.38
CA GLN A 173 11.97 14.97 -15.59
C GLN A 173 11.53 14.25 -16.87
N LEU A 174 11.34 12.93 -16.80
CA LEU A 174 10.99 12.10 -17.96
C LEU A 174 9.50 12.11 -18.28
N GLN A 175 8.65 12.40 -17.30
CA GLN A 175 7.19 12.27 -17.43
C GLN A 175 6.42 13.37 -16.70
N GLY A 176 5.39 13.91 -17.35
CA GLY A 176 4.50 14.93 -16.81
C GLY A 176 3.19 14.38 -16.22
N GLY A 177 3.11 13.10 -15.89
CA GLY A 177 1.93 12.44 -15.32
C GLY A 177 0.97 11.83 -16.34
N GLY A 178 -0.06 11.16 -15.83
CA GLY A 178 -1.24 10.74 -16.60
C GLY A 178 -1.22 9.32 -17.16
N ILE A 179 -0.10 8.61 -17.03
CA ILE A 179 0.06 7.24 -17.54
C ILE A 179 -0.23 6.24 -16.42
N GLU A 180 -1.15 5.30 -16.64
CA GLU A 180 -1.34 4.14 -15.76
C GLU A 180 -0.15 3.16 -15.93
N ILE A 181 0.90 3.38 -15.13
CA ILE A 181 2.19 2.71 -15.29
C ILE A 181 2.16 1.26 -14.82
N VAL A 182 1.35 0.98 -13.81
CA VAL A 182 1.01 -0.35 -13.31
C VAL A 182 -0.50 -0.35 -13.04
N PRO A 183 -1.17 -1.52 -13.00
CA PRO A 183 -2.61 -1.61 -12.90
C PRO A 183 -3.17 -0.71 -11.80
N MET A 184 -4.20 0.06 -12.14
CA MET A 184 -4.87 1.03 -11.26
C MET A 184 -4.04 2.26 -10.89
N PHE A 185 -2.70 2.21 -10.94
CA PHE A 185 -1.85 3.31 -10.50
C PHE A 185 -1.39 4.19 -11.65
N ARG A 186 -1.91 5.42 -11.66
CA ARG A 186 -1.54 6.47 -12.60
C ARG A 186 -0.39 7.30 -12.05
N LEU A 187 0.67 7.46 -12.84
CA LEU A 187 1.77 8.36 -12.53
C LEU A 187 1.26 9.79 -12.34
N LEU A 188 1.76 10.41 -11.28
CA LEU A 188 1.50 11.80 -10.96
C LEU A 188 2.43 12.72 -11.76
N SER A 189 1.92 13.85 -12.18
CA SER A 189 2.77 15.02 -12.48
C SER A 189 3.44 15.51 -11.19
N LEU A 190 4.46 16.36 -11.31
CA LEU A 190 5.12 16.93 -10.13
C LEU A 190 4.15 17.73 -9.24
N ASP A 191 3.25 18.51 -9.85
CA ASP A 191 2.23 19.30 -9.12
C ASP A 191 1.23 18.41 -8.38
N GLU A 192 0.79 17.33 -9.03
CA GLU A 192 -0.08 16.33 -8.40
C GLU A 192 0.65 15.58 -7.27
N ALA A 193 1.94 15.26 -7.43
CA ALA A 193 2.74 14.62 -6.39
C ALA A 193 2.85 15.50 -5.13
N LEU A 194 3.09 16.80 -5.30
CA LEU A 194 3.12 17.76 -4.20
C LEU A 194 1.73 17.94 -3.55
N THR A 195 0.67 18.02 -4.37
CA THR A 195 -0.71 18.08 -3.87
C THR A 195 -1.07 16.84 -3.05
N THR A 196 -0.70 15.65 -3.53
CA THR A 196 -0.92 14.38 -2.84
C THR A 196 -0.09 14.28 -1.57
N TRP A 197 1.15 14.77 -1.58
CA TRP A 197 2.01 14.83 -0.40
C TRP A 197 1.44 15.77 0.68
N ASP A 198 0.96 16.95 0.30
CA ASP A 198 0.30 17.91 1.20
C ASP A 198 -0.96 17.31 1.80
N MET A 199 -1.79 16.69 0.96
CA MET A 199 -3.00 15.99 1.38
C MET A 199 -2.68 14.90 2.40
N TRP A 200 -1.69 14.04 2.14
CA TRP A 200 -1.34 12.97 3.06
C TRP A 200 -0.78 13.48 4.39
N THR A 201 0.04 14.54 4.33
CA THR A 201 0.54 15.23 5.53
C THR A 201 -0.61 15.79 6.36
N GLN A 202 -1.59 16.44 5.70
CA GLN A 202 -2.78 16.95 6.36
C GLN A 202 -3.67 15.84 6.95
N ILE A 203 -3.87 14.72 6.23
CA ILE A 203 -4.61 13.56 6.74
C ILE A 203 -3.92 13.00 7.98
N ASN A 204 -2.59 12.91 7.98
CA ASN A 204 -1.84 12.47 9.15
C ASN A 204 -2.00 13.43 10.34
N ASP A 205 -1.96 14.74 10.08
CA ASP A 205 -2.22 15.76 11.11
C ASP A 205 -3.60 15.58 11.75
N ASP A 206 -4.64 15.43 10.92
CA ASP A 206 -6.02 15.22 11.35
C ASP A 206 -6.21 13.90 12.12
N LEU A 207 -5.55 12.82 11.67
CA LEU A 207 -5.60 11.51 12.34
C LEU A 207 -4.92 11.57 13.72
N ARG A 208 -3.84 12.33 13.84
CA ARG A 208 -3.11 12.51 15.10
C ARG A 208 -3.97 13.14 16.19
N GLU A 209 -4.80 14.10 15.83
CA GLU A 209 -5.75 14.72 16.76
C GLU A 209 -6.87 13.77 17.22
N ARG A 210 -7.15 12.73 16.44
CA ARG A 210 -8.23 11.77 16.70
C ARG A 210 -7.77 10.54 17.49
N TRP A 211 -6.46 10.29 17.60
CA TRP A 211 -5.98 9.16 18.39
C TRP A 211 -6.21 9.39 19.89
N PRO A 212 -6.62 8.34 20.63
CA PRO A 212 -6.58 8.36 22.07
C PRO A 212 -5.21 8.80 22.61
N GLU A 213 -5.23 9.49 23.75
CA GLU A 213 -4.00 9.99 24.38
C GLU A 213 -3.00 8.85 24.60
N GLY A 214 -1.80 8.99 24.02
CA GLY A 214 -0.72 8.01 24.13
C GLY A 214 -0.84 6.78 23.21
N SER A 215 -1.80 6.73 22.29
CA SER A 215 -1.92 5.63 21.31
C SER A 215 -1.50 6.02 19.89
N ALA A 216 -1.10 7.27 19.67
CA ALA A 216 -0.58 7.73 18.40
C ALA A 216 0.73 6.98 18.05
N PRO A 217 0.93 6.52 16.80
CA PRO A 217 2.22 6.02 16.35
C PRO A 217 3.33 7.05 16.54
N ASP A 218 4.51 6.59 16.94
CA ASP A 218 5.68 7.44 17.15
C ASP A 218 6.33 7.75 15.79
N GLU A 219 5.92 8.86 15.19
CA GLU A 219 6.44 9.32 13.90
C GLU A 219 7.97 9.41 13.89
N ALA A 220 8.60 9.88 14.97
CA ALA A 220 10.05 9.98 15.03
C ALA A 220 10.74 8.60 14.96
N ALA A 221 10.14 7.58 15.59
CA ALA A 221 10.61 6.21 15.49
C ALA A 221 10.42 5.63 14.08
N ILE A 222 9.26 5.88 13.46
CA ILE A 222 8.95 5.42 12.08
C ILE A 222 9.93 6.03 11.07
N ARG A 223 10.21 7.33 11.20
CA ARG A 223 11.16 8.05 10.36
C ARG A 223 12.61 7.62 10.56
N SER A 224 12.95 7.14 11.75
CA SER A 224 14.29 6.62 12.06
C SER A 224 14.50 5.16 11.64
N ALA A 225 13.43 4.45 11.26
CA ALA A 225 13.51 3.09 10.74
C ALA A 225 14.15 3.09 9.34
N PRO A 226 14.84 2.01 8.93
CA PRO A 226 15.42 1.94 7.60
C PRO A 226 14.33 1.94 6.51
N ALA A 227 14.66 2.42 5.32
CA ALA A 227 13.75 2.36 4.17
C ALA A 227 13.21 0.94 3.92
N GLY A 228 11.97 0.87 3.45
CA GLY A 228 11.20 -0.37 3.29
C GLY A 228 10.66 -0.95 4.59
N SER A 229 10.90 -0.30 5.73
CA SER A 229 10.14 -0.61 6.95
C SER A 229 8.69 -0.14 6.79
N PRO A 230 7.69 -0.85 7.34
CA PRO A 230 6.32 -0.34 7.35
C PRO A 230 6.24 1.05 7.99
N ALA A 231 5.29 1.86 7.54
CA ALA A 231 5.00 3.17 8.11
C ALA A 231 3.52 3.20 8.50
N GLU A 232 3.19 3.15 9.79
CA GLU A 232 1.80 3.10 10.24
C GLU A 232 1.03 4.40 9.93
N VAL A 233 1.75 5.46 9.60
CA VAL A 233 1.25 6.79 9.29
C VAL A 233 2.06 7.37 8.13
N PHE A 234 1.51 8.38 7.46
CA PHE A 234 2.26 9.06 6.42
C PHE A 234 3.40 9.83 7.05
N ILE A 235 4.59 9.66 6.50
CA ILE A 235 5.78 10.40 6.91
C ILE A 235 6.28 11.24 5.73
N PRO A 236 6.86 12.42 5.98
CA PRO A 236 7.43 13.28 4.95
C PRO A 236 8.43 12.60 3.99
N ASP A 237 9.11 11.55 4.47
CA ASP A 237 10.12 10.78 3.74
C ASP A 237 9.52 9.87 2.65
N LEU A 238 8.19 9.76 2.55
CA LEU A 238 7.50 9.05 1.46
C LEU A 238 7.08 10.05 0.38
N ILE A 239 7.64 9.93 -0.82
CA ILE A 239 7.35 10.82 -1.96
C ILE A 239 6.36 10.13 -2.92
N PRO A 240 5.10 10.59 -3.04
CA PRO A 240 4.12 10.01 -3.95
C PRO A 240 4.58 10.13 -5.41
N ILE A 241 4.50 9.03 -6.16
CA ILE A 241 4.83 8.97 -7.59
C ILE A 241 3.65 8.50 -8.46
N ALA A 242 2.69 7.78 -7.88
CA ALA A 242 1.46 7.35 -8.55
C ALA A 242 0.30 7.24 -7.54
N ASP A 243 -0.94 7.33 -8.02
CA ASP A 243 -2.13 7.06 -7.22
C ASP A 243 -3.17 6.22 -7.95
N ASP A 244 -4.08 5.61 -7.19
CA ASP A 244 -5.21 4.83 -7.70
C ASP A 244 -6.53 5.62 -7.78
N ALA A 245 -6.49 6.91 -7.45
CA ALA A 245 -7.65 7.79 -7.24
C ALA A 245 -8.72 7.25 -6.25
N ALA A 246 -8.42 6.19 -5.49
CA ALA A 246 -9.29 5.51 -4.53
C ALA A 246 -8.76 5.60 -3.09
N GLY A 247 -7.62 6.26 -2.88
CA GLY A 247 -7.04 6.52 -1.56
C GLY A 247 -5.75 5.77 -1.28
N THR A 248 -5.09 5.26 -2.33
CA THR A 248 -3.79 4.60 -2.25
C THR A 248 -2.79 5.32 -3.14
N SER A 249 -1.56 5.47 -2.66
CA SER A 249 -0.45 6.02 -3.44
C SER A 249 0.70 5.02 -3.49
N LEU A 250 1.39 4.96 -4.64
CA LEU A 250 2.75 4.44 -4.68
C LEU A 250 3.68 5.58 -4.29
N CYS A 251 4.52 5.33 -3.30
CA CYS A 251 5.47 6.28 -2.78
C CYS A 251 6.90 5.73 -2.89
N VAL A 252 7.85 6.61 -3.16
CA VAL A 252 9.27 6.31 -3.00
C VAL A 252 9.68 6.61 -1.58
N ASP A 253 10.28 5.61 -0.91
CA ASP A 253 10.78 5.74 0.44
C ASP A 253 12.21 6.29 0.45
N THR A 254 12.34 7.51 0.94
CA THR A 254 13.60 8.26 0.97
C THR A 254 14.35 8.14 2.29
N ARG A 255 13.84 7.35 3.26
CA ARG A 255 14.58 7.06 4.50
C ARG A 255 15.94 6.43 4.19
N PRO A 256 16.92 6.54 5.10
CA PRO A 256 18.21 5.87 4.92
C PRO A 256 18.06 4.34 5.02
N GLY A 257 18.97 3.58 4.40
CA GLY A 257 19.03 2.12 4.52
C GLY A 257 19.32 1.44 3.19
N ASP A 258 19.42 0.10 3.20
CA ASP A 258 19.76 -0.69 2.02
C ASP A 258 18.67 -0.66 0.93
N LEU A 259 17.42 -0.36 1.33
CA LEU A 259 16.26 -0.21 0.44
C LEU A 259 15.92 1.26 0.21
N HIS A 260 16.88 2.17 0.37
CA HIS A 260 16.68 3.58 0.04
C HIS A 260 16.23 3.74 -1.42
N SER A 261 15.19 4.53 -1.67
CA SER A 261 14.50 4.70 -2.96
C SER A 261 13.58 3.54 -3.39
N CYS A 262 13.28 2.59 -2.51
CA CYS A 262 12.31 1.55 -2.83
C CYS A 262 10.90 2.14 -3.01
N VAL A 263 10.07 1.46 -3.81
CA VAL A 263 8.68 1.84 -4.04
C VAL A 263 7.79 1.03 -3.11
N VAL A 264 6.99 1.72 -2.31
CA VAL A 264 6.02 1.16 -1.36
C VAL A 264 4.61 1.62 -1.73
N GLU A 265 3.62 0.85 -1.31
CA GLU A 265 2.22 1.27 -1.35
C GLU A 265 1.86 1.92 -0.01
N TYR A 266 1.13 3.03 -0.03
CA TYR A 266 0.65 3.70 1.16
C TYR A 266 -0.83 4.06 1.04
N SER A 267 -1.61 3.76 2.08
CA SER A 267 -2.96 4.30 2.29
C SER A 267 -3.17 4.64 3.76
N ALA A 268 -4.11 5.54 4.07
CA ALA A 268 -4.42 5.86 5.46
C ALA A 268 -5.01 4.67 6.25
N SER A 269 -5.63 3.70 5.57
CA SER A 269 -6.23 2.52 6.21
C SER A 269 -5.22 1.40 6.44
N ALA A 270 -4.27 1.19 5.52
CA ALA A 270 -3.29 0.11 5.60
C ALA A 270 -1.91 0.54 6.14
N GLY A 271 -1.59 1.83 6.07
CA GLY A 271 -0.24 2.34 6.24
C GLY A 271 0.66 1.98 5.05
N GLY A 272 1.96 2.18 5.22
CA GLY A 272 3.00 1.80 4.28
C GLY A 272 3.24 0.30 4.27
N SER A 273 3.17 -0.30 3.08
CA SER A 273 3.45 -1.72 2.85
C SER A 273 4.95 -2.03 2.89
N ARG A 274 5.28 -3.32 2.76
CA ARG A 274 6.65 -3.71 2.40
C ARG A 274 6.94 -3.25 0.96
N PRO A 275 8.21 -3.04 0.59
CA PRO A 275 8.57 -2.66 -0.78
C PRO A 275 7.97 -3.60 -1.82
N LEU A 276 7.25 -3.01 -2.75
CA LEU A 276 6.78 -3.69 -3.96
C LEU A 276 7.91 -3.81 -4.97
N TRP A 277 8.76 -2.77 -5.06
CA TRP A 277 9.97 -2.76 -5.87
C TRP A 277 11.13 -2.15 -5.09
N VAL A 278 12.33 -2.66 -5.33
CA VAL A 278 13.55 -2.16 -4.66
C VAL A 278 13.97 -0.76 -5.15
N SER A 279 13.47 -0.31 -6.31
CA SER A 279 13.67 1.04 -6.85
C SER A 279 12.63 1.38 -7.93
N VAL A 280 12.61 2.62 -8.42
CA VAL A 280 11.77 3.02 -9.57
C VAL A 280 12.25 2.33 -10.86
N ASN A 281 13.55 2.18 -11.09
CA ASN A 281 14.14 1.42 -12.19
C ASN A 281 13.61 -0.01 -12.19
N ALA A 282 13.59 -0.66 -11.02
CA ALA A 282 13.04 -2.02 -10.91
C ALA A 282 11.56 -2.06 -11.30
N MET A 283 10.75 -1.09 -10.85
CA MET A 283 9.34 -0.98 -11.24
C MET A 283 9.17 -0.83 -12.76
N ILE A 284 9.88 0.11 -13.39
CA ILE A 284 9.79 0.34 -14.85
C ILE A 284 10.32 -0.87 -15.63
N ALA A 285 11.42 -1.49 -15.19
CA ALA A 285 11.96 -2.70 -15.80
C ALA A 285 10.95 -3.86 -15.74
N THR A 286 10.24 -4.03 -14.63
CA THR A 286 9.17 -5.03 -14.49
C THR A 286 8.04 -4.78 -15.49
N VAL A 287 7.63 -3.52 -15.69
CA VAL A 287 6.61 -3.16 -16.69
C VAL A 287 7.10 -3.46 -18.11
N VAL A 288 8.33 -3.08 -18.45
CA VAL A 288 8.93 -3.39 -19.76
C VAL A 288 9.00 -4.89 -20.00
N ASP A 289 9.42 -5.68 -19.01
CA ASP A 289 9.47 -7.14 -19.09
C ASP A 289 8.07 -7.74 -19.32
N SER A 290 7.08 -7.26 -18.56
CA SER A 290 5.67 -7.68 -18.69
C SER A 290 5.18 -7.51 -20.13
N ILE A 291 5.42 -6.35 -20.75
CA ILE A 291 5.00 -6.08 -22.13
C ILE A 291 5.74 -6.98 -23.13
N ARG A 292 7.08 -7.03 -23.05
CA ARG A 292 7.91 -7.75 -24.02
C ARG A 292 7.65 -9.24 -24.00
N ASN A 293 7.55 -9.80 -22.81
CA ASN A 293 7.47 -11.24 -22.60
C ASN A 293 6.03 -11.73 -22.40
N ARG A 294 5.04 -10.82 -22.43
CA ARG A 294 3.63 -11.09 -22.12
C ARG A 294 3.48 -11.83 -20.80
N ARG A 295 4.28 -11.43 -19.82
CA ARG A 295 4.26 -12.00 -18.48
C ARG A 295 3.35 -11.15 -17.61
N PRO A 296 2.49 -11.77 -16.79
CA PRO A 296 1.72 -11.00 -15.84
C PRO A 296 2.65 -10.32 -14.84
N LEU A 297 2.27 -9.14 -14.38
CA LEU A 297 2.78 -8.58 -13.12
C LEU A 297 2.40 -9.53 -11.96
N HIS A 298 2.99 -9.32 -10.79
CA HIS A 298 2.82 -10.22 -9.64
C HIS A 298 1.36 -10.50 -9.25
N ASP A 299 0.45 -9.59 -9.58
CA ASP A 299 -0.99 -9.72 -9.31
C ASP A 299 -1.80 -10.33 -10.46
N GLY A 300 -1.16 -10.95 -11.45
CA GLY A 300 -1.83 -11.62 -12.58
C GLY A 300 -2.21 -10.70 -13.73
N TRP A 301 -1.90 -9.41 -13.65
CA TRP A 301 -2.25 -8.43 -14.68
C TRP A 301 -1.32 -8.51 -15.88
N THR A 302 -1.89 -8.63 -17.07
CA THR A 302 -1.15 -8.49 -18.32
C THR A 302 -1.49 -7.17 -18.99
N THR A 303 -0.59 -6.69 -19.84
CA THR A 303 -0.81 -5.46 -20.59
C THR A 303 -0.79 -5.69 -22.09
N THR A 304 -1.56 -4.89 -22.82
CA THR A 304 -1.45 -4.76 -24.28
C THR A 304 -1.22 -3.30 -24.64
N THR A 305 -0.58 -3.08 -25.78
CA THR A 305 -0.12 -1.74 -26.19
C THR A 305 -0.81 -1.33 -27.49
N THR A 306 -1.65 -0.31 -27.41
CA THR A 306 -2.14 0.43 -28.58
C THR A 306 -2.14 1.93 -28.26
N GLY A 307 -0.96 2.58 -28.33
CA GLY A 307 -0.82 4.02 -28.06
C GLY A 307 -0.79 4.39 -26.55
N THR A 308 -1.22 3.47 -25.69
CA THR A 308 -1.32 3.64 -24.23
C THR A 308 -1.19 2.26 -23.55
N LEU A 309 -0.73 2.24 -22.29
CA LEU A 309 -0.76 1.04 -21.45
C LEU A 309 -2.20 0.75 -21.03
N ILE A 310 -2.68 -0.45 -21.35
CA ILE A 310 -3.98 -0.95 -20.88
C ILE A 310 -3.73 -2.26 -20.16
N TRP A 311 -4.26 -2.37 -18.94
CA TRP A 311 -4.11 -3.52 -18.06
C TRP A 311 -5.37 -4.39 -18.06
N TYR A 312 -5.17 -5.70 -18.07
CA TYR A 312 -6.23 -6.71 -18.01
C TYR A 312 -5.94 -7.71 -16.89
N SER A 313 -6.94 -8.01 -16.07
CA SER A 313 -6.86 -9.15 -15.14
C SER A 313 -7.34 -10.42 -15.84
N ASP A 314 -6.76 -11.56 -15.45
CA ASP A 314 -7.14 -12.88 -15.95
C ASP A 314 -8.42 -13.44 -15.27
N ASP A 315 -9.29 -12.59 -14.71
CA ASP A 315 -10.54 -13.00 -14.03
C ASP A 315 -11.67 -13.46 -14.98
#